data_AF-A0AAP0BZL4-F1
#
_entry.id   AF-A0AAP0BZL4-F1
#
_cell.length_a   1.000
_cell.length_b   1.000
_cell.length_c   1.000
_cell.angle_alpha   90.00
_cell.angle_beta   90.00
_cell.angle_gamma   90.00
#
_symmetry.space_group_name_H-M   'P 1'
#
loop_
_entity.id
_entity.type
_entity.pdbx_description
1 polymer ?
#
loop_
_entity_poly.entity_id
_entity_poly.type
_entity_poly.pdbx_seq_one_letter_code
_entity_poly.pdbx_strand_id
1 'polypeptide(L)' 'MEIGTQGLKKKLVKSSNGWETPDVGDEVEVHYTGTLLDGTQFDSSRDRGTPFKFKLGQGTHAFALHF' A
#
# COMPACT_ATOMS: atom_id res chain seq x y z
N MET A 1 6.53 -19.09 -6.75
CA MET A 1 6.08 -17.82 -7.34
C MET A 1 4.65 -18.02 -7.77
N GLU A 2 3.71 -17.67 -6.89
CA GLU A 2 2.29 -17.78 -7.20
C GLU A 2 1.75 -16.37 -7.44
N ILE A 3 1.17 -16.20 -8.63
CA ILE A 3 0.72 -14.93 -9.17
C ILE A 3 -0.79 -14.85 -8.94
N GLY A 4 -1.21 -13.97 -8.06
CA GLY A 4 -2.57 -13.41 -8.12
C GLY A 4 -2.65 -12.46 -9.32
N THR A 5 -3.19 -12.96 -10.44
CA THR A 5 -3.65 -12.21 -11.62
C THR A 5 -2.75 -11.06 -12.13
N GLN A 6 -1.64 -11.43 -12.76
CA GLN A 6 -0.87 -10.74 -13.84
C GLN A 6 -0.50 -9.24 -13.78
N GLY A 7 -0.81 -8.47 -12.74
CA GLY A 7 -0.57 -7.00 -12.76
C GLY A 7 0.23 -6.44 -11.59
N LEU A 8 0.38 -7.20 -10.50
CA LEU A 8 0.95 -6.69 -9.26
C LEU A 8 2.25 -7.41 -8.91
N LYS A 9 3.32 -6.64 -8.73
CA LYS A 9 4.58 -7.10 -8.13
C LYS A 9 4.75 -6.38 -6.80
N LYS A 10 5.19 -7.10 -5.77
CA LYS A 10 5.53 -6.53 -4.46
C LYS A 10 7.00 -6.81 -4.17
N LYS A 11 7.71 -5.82 -3.64
CA LYS A 11 9.07 -5.97 -3.13
C LYS A 11 9.15 -5.31 -1.77
N LEU A 12 9.51 -6.10 -0.76
CA LEU A 12 9.81 -5.58 0.57
C LEU A 12 11.11 -4.77 0.51
N VAL A 13 11.03 -3.47 0.79
CA VAL A 13 12.21 -2.58 0.76
C VAL A 13 12.91 -2.53 2.12
N LYS A 14 12.13 -2.55 3.20
CA LYS A 14 12.63 -2.52 4.58
C LYS A 14 11.77 -3.45 5.44
N SER A 15 12.42 -4.43 6.06
CA SER A 15 11.77 -5.25 7.09
C SER A 15 11.64 -4.45 8.39
N SER A 16 10.53 -4.65 9.10
CA SER A 16 10.41 -4.26 10.50
C SER A 16 10.55 -5.51 11.37
N ASN A 17 10.86 -5.34 12.65
CA ASN A 17 11.05 -6.46 13.60
C ASN A 17 9.73 -6.99 14.18
N GLY A 18 8.59 -6.42 13.77
CA GLY A 18 7.26 -6.79 14.23
C GLY A 18 6.67 -7.90 13.35
N TRP A 19 6.09 -8.91 14.00
CA TRP A 19 5.41 -10.03 13.34
C TRP A 19 3.91 -9.78 13.16
N GLU A 20 3.39 -8.67 13.69
CA GLU A 20 1.99 -8.32 13.59
C GLU A 20 1.69 -7.71 12.22
N THR A 21 0.71 -8.30 11.54
CA THR A 21 0.14 -7.80 10.30
C THR A 21 -1.35 -7.53 10.53
N PRO A 22 -1.92 -6.46 9.97
CA PRO A 22 -3.33 -6.14 10.15
C PRO A 22 -4.24 -7.22 9.57
N ASP A 23 -5.33 -7.48 10.26
CA ASP A 23 -6.39 -8.41 9.88
C ASP A 23 -7.48 -7.73 9.06
N VAL A 24 -8.33 -8.53 8.42
CA VAL A 24 -9.50 -8.01 7.70
C VAL A 24 -10.42 -7.27 8.67
N GLY A 25 -10.73 -6.01 8.34
CA GLY A 25 -11.56 -5.13 9.16
C GLY A 25 -10.77 -4.12 10.01
N ASP A 26 -9.46 -4.32 10.18
CA ASP A 26 -8.61 -3.37 10.90
C ASP A 26 -8.55 -2.02 10.18
N GLU A 27 -8.48 -0.95 10.99
CA GLU A 27 -8.16 0.37 10.47
C GLU A 27 -6.63 0.49 10.35
N VAL A 28 -6.17 0.80 9.14
CA VAL A 28 -4.75 0.91 8.83
C VAL A 28 -4.47 2.34 8.36
N GLU A 29 -3.36 2.89 8.84
CA GLU A 29 -2.84 4.21 8.49
C GLU A 29 -1.51 4.08 7.76
N VAL A 30 -1.41 4.63 6.55
CA VAL A 30 -0.21 4.47 5.70
C VAL A 30 0.19 5.76 5.01
N HIS A 31 1.50 5.92 4.81
CA HIS A 31 2.04 6.85 3.82
C HIS A 31 2.38 6.11 2.53
N TYR A 32 1.76 6.54 1.43
CA TYR A 32 2.05 6.08 0.08
C TYR A 32 2.52 7.22 -0.82
N THR A 33 3.21 6.83 -1.90
CA THR A 33 3.55 7.65 -3.06
C THR A 33 3.22 6.82 -4.31
N GLY A 34 2.40 7.36 -5.20
CA GLY A 34 1.98 6.75 -6.45
C GLY A 34 2.67 7.42 -7.63
N THR A 35 3.33 6.62 -8.47
CA THR A 35 4.02 7.07 -9.68
C THR A 35 3.54 6.29 -10.90
N LEU A 36 3.58 6.93 -12.06
CA LEU A 36 3.49 6.27 -13.36
C LEU A 36 4.79 5.48 -13.65
N LEU A 37 4.79 4.68 -14.71
CA LEU A 37 5.95 3.86 -15.09
C LEU A 37 7.18 4.68 -15.49
N ASP A 38 6.98 5.91 -15.93
CA ASP A 38 8.05 6.86 -16.27
C ASP A 38 8.63 7.57 -15.03
N GLY A 39 8.09 7.29 -13.83
CA GLY A 39 8.47 7.92 -12.57
C GLY A 39 7.72 9.20 -12.24
N THR A 40 6.84 9.69 -13.13
CA THR A 40 6.00 10.86 -12.84
C THR A 40 5.09 10.56 -11.67
N GLN A 41 5.21 11.32 -10.59
CA GLN A 41 4.33 11.20 -9.44
C GLN A 41 2.94 11.74 -9.79
N PHE A 42 1.90 10.95 -9.55
CA PHE A 42 0.52 11.42 -9.67
C PHE A 42 -0.11 11.73 -8.31
N ASP A 43 0.34 11.06 -7.25
CA ASP A 43 -0.17 11.31 -5.91
C ASP A 43 0.82 10.93 -4.80
N SER A 44 0.77 11.64 -3.67
CA SER A 44 1.59 11.34 -2.49
C SER A 44 0.88 11.81 -1.23
N SER A 45 0.67 10.89 -0.30
CA SER A 45 0.15 11.21 1.03
C SER A 45 1.11 12.10 1.84
N ARG A 46 2.42 12.02 1.56
CA ARG A 46 3.42 12.85 2.25
C ARG A 46 3.33 14.30 1.81
N ASP A 47 2.99 14.55 0.55
CA ASP A 47 2.83 15.90 0.00
C ASP A 47 1.61 16.60 0.60
N ARG A 48 0.58 15.83 0.97
CA ARG A 48 -0.58 16.32 1.72
C ARG A 48 -0.34 16.49 3.21
N GLY A 49 0.79 15.99 3.74
CA GLY A 49 1.11 16.06 5.17
C GLY A 49 0.28 15.15 6.08
N THR A 50 -0.69 14.40 5.53
CA THR A 50 -1.55 13.50 6.30
C THR A 50 -1.55 12.10 5.71
N PRO A 51 -1.36 11.06 6.52
CA PRO A 51 -1.45 9.67 6.08
C PRO A 51 -2.88 9.31 5.66
N PHE A 52 -2.98 8.23 4.89
CA PHE A 52 -4.26 7.70 4.43
C PHE A 52 -4.75 6.61 5.36
N LYS A 53 -6.02 6.71 5.78
CA LYS A 53 -6.69 5.76 6.67
C LYS A 53 -7.77 5.00 5.92
N PHE A 54 -7.82 3.69 6.10
CA PHE A 54 -8.86 2.85 5.51
C PHE A 54 -9.04 1.55 6.30
N LYS A 55 -10.18 0.88 6.08
CA LYS A 55 -10.44 -0.46 6.62
C LYS A 55 -9.97 -1.54 5.66
N LEU A 56 -9.15 -2.48 6.14
CA LEU A 56 -8.60 -3.55 5.32
C LEU A 56 -9.67 -4.57 4.91
N GLY A 57 -9.63 -5.02 3.66
CA GLY A 57 -10.46 -6.14 3.18
C GLY A 57 -11.92 -5.82 2.84
N GLN A 58 -12.35 -4.55 2.85
CA GLN A 58 -13.73 -4.17 2.52
C GLN A 58 -13.99 -3.90 1.03
N GLY A 59 -13.03 -4.20 0.14
CA GLY A 59 -13.18 -4.02 -1.32
C GLY A 59 -13.29 -2.57 -1.80
N THR A 60 -13.22 -1.60 -0.89
CA THR A 60 -13.38 -0.16 -1.17
C THR A 60 -12.14 0.49 -1.77
N HIS A 61 -10.96 -0.12 -1.65
CA HIS A 61 -9.71 0.42 -2.16
C HIS A 61 -8.88 -0.67 -2.83
N ALA A 62 -8.89 -0.71 -4.17
CA ALA A 62 -7.93 -1.46 -4.97
C ALA A 62 -6.59 -0.70 -5.06
N PHE A 63 -6.03 -0.30 -3.92
CA PHE A 63 -4.68 0.25 -3.88
C PHE A 63 -3.76 -0.85 -3.38
N ALA A 64 -3.01 -1.43 -4.30
CA ALA A 64 -1.93 -2.31 -3.96
C ALA A 64 -0.84 -1.50 -3.24
N LEU A 65 -0.93 -1.47 -1.92
CA LEU A 65 0.08 -0.85 -1.07
C LEU A 65 1.38 -1.66 -1.21
N HIS A 66 2.38 -1.03 -1.82
CA HIS A 66 3.75 -1.50 -1.75
C HIS A 66 4.24 -1.28 -0.31
N PHE A 67 4.50 -2.39 0.39
CA PHE A 67 5.32 -2.45 1.61
C PHE A 67 6.65 -3.10 1.26
#